data_AF-A0A1W9RFZ2-F1
#
_entry.id   AF-A0A1W9RFZ2-F1
#
_cell.length_a   1.000
_cell.length_b   1.000
_cell.length_c   1.000
_cell.angle_alpha   90.00
_cell.angle_beta   90.00
_cell.angle_gamma   90.00
#
_symmetry.space_group_name_H-M   'P 1'
#
loop_
_entity.id
_entity.type
_entity.pdbx_description
1 polymer ?
#
loop_
_entity_poly.entity_id
_entity_poly.type
_entity_poly.pdbx_seq_one_letter_code
_entity_poly.pdbx_strand_id
1 'polypeptide(L)'
;MNLISIFIISFLIALSGALAPGPLLAVVIAETPRRGFKTGPLVIVGHGILETIMVVLLLLGLSKFLNTPFLIKITGTLGSVILFYFGVKLLITTPEIELSSPAKSSRNLPLLGITMSLANPYWTIWWLTIGLGLLLTAQKVGLIAILFFFLG
;
A
#
# COMPACT_ATOMS: atom_id res chain seq x y z
N MET A 1 2.76 -25.28 1.46
CA MET A 1 3.29 -24.30 2.42
C MET A 1 2.51 -24.44 3.71
N ASN A 2 3.14 -24.38 4.87
CA ASN A 2 2.42 -24.29 6.14
C ASN A 2 1.93 -22.83 6.36
N LEU A 3 0.99 -22.63 7.29
CA LEU A 3 0.39 -21.32 7.55
C LEU A 3 1.42 -20.29 8.04
N ILE A 4 2.38 -20.73 8.87
CA ILE A 4 3.43 -19.89 9.44
C ILE A 4 4.35 -19.34 8.35
N SER A 5 4.76 -20.16 7.38
CA SER A 5 5.58 -19.73 6.25
C SER A 5 4.83 -18.72 5.38
N ILE A 6 3.52 -18.88 5.16
CA ILE A 6 2.72 -17.90 4.41
C ILE A 6 2.73 -16.55 5.12
N PHE A 7 2.48 -16.54 6.42
CA PHE A 7 2.54 -15.32 7.23
C PHE A 7 3.92 -14.67 7.18
N ILE A 8 5.00 -15.41 7.42
CA ILE A 8 6.37 -14.85 7.44
C ILE A 8 6.75 -14.30 6.07
N ILE A 9 6.48 -15.04 4.99
CA ILE A 9 6.80 -14.59 3.62
C ILE A 9 5.99 -13.36 3.27
N SER A 10 4.68 -13.37 3.55
CA SER A 10 3.81 -12.21 3.31
C SER A 10 4.30 -11.00 4.08
N PHE A 11 4.59 -11.15 5.38
CA PHE A 11 5.10 -10.09 6.23
C PHE A 11 6.39 -9.49 5.73
N LEU A 12 7.40 -10.31 5.42
CA LEU A 12 8.69 -9.80 4.95
C LEU A 12 8.56 -9.06 3.61
N ILE A 13 7.74 -9.56 2.71
CA ILE A 13 7.52 -8.93 1.40
C ILE A 13 6.67 -7.66 1.54
N ALA A 14 5.56 -7.69 2.28
CA ALA A 14 4.69 -6.55 2.52
C ALA A 14 5.43 -5.44 3.28
N LEU A 15 6.25 -5.80 4.28
CA LEU A 15 7.12 -4.87 5.01
C LEU A 15 8.07 -4.14 4.05
N SER A 16 8.68 -4.85 3.10
CA SER A 16 9.55 -4.21 2.10
C SER A 16 8.81 -3.15 1.27
N GLY A 17 7.53 -3.40 0.95
CA GLY A 17 6.69 -2.44 0.24
C GLY A 17 6.21 -1.29 1.11
N ALA A 18 5.89 -1.55 2.38
CA ALA A 18 5.49 -0.53 3.35
C ALA A 18 6.64 0.44 3.69
N LEU A 19 7.89 -0.03 3.65
CA LEU A 19 9.09 0.78 3.88
C LEU A 19 9.50 1.63 2.66
N ALA A 20 8.92 1.39 1.48
CA ALA A 20 9.20 2.19 0.30
C ALA A 20 8.70 3.64 0.48
N PRO A 21 9.48 4.67 0.09
CA PRO A 21 9.05 6.05 0.22
C PRO A 21 7.82 6.32 -0.67
N GLY A 22 6.76 6.86 -0.09
CA GLY A 22 5.51 7.14 -0.81
C GLY A 22 4.59 8.13 -0.09
N PRO A 23 3.45 8.51 -0.70
CA PRO A 23 2.53 9.52 -0.16
C PRO A 23 2.02 9.19 1.25
N LEU A 24 1.77 7.91 1.52
CA LEU A 24 1.30 7.44 2.83
C LEU A 24 2.34 7.71 3.93
N LEU A 25 3.61 7.33 3.69
CA LEU A 25 4.71 7.59 4.61
C LEU A 25 4.95 9.10 4.79
N ALA A 26 4.90 9.87 3.70
CA ALA A 26 5.07 11.32 3.73
C ALA A 26 4.03 12.02 4.61
N VAL A 27 2.75 11.60 4.53
CA VAL A 27 1.69 12.15 5.39
C VAL A 27 1.88 11.75 6.85
N VAL A 28 2.30 10.52 7.13
CA VAL A 28 2.63 10.11 8.51
C VAL A 28 3.75 11.00 9.07
N ILE A 29 4.83 11.22 8.32
CA ILE A 29 5.94 12.10 8.73
C ILE A 29 5.46 13.54 8.93
N ALA A 30 4.64 14.07 8.03
CA ALA A 30 4.19 15.47 8.07
C ALA A 30 3.18 15.75 9.20
N GLU A 31 2.29 14.79 9.51
CA GLU A 31 1.24 14.98 10.52
C GLU A 31 1.67 14.53 11.93
N THR A 32 2.70 13.67 12.06
CA THR A 32 3.18 13.17 13.36
C THR A 32 3.65 14.28 14.31
N PRO A 33 4.45 15.29 13.88
CA PRO A 33 4.82 16.41 14.75
C PRO A 33 3.62 17.21 15.29
N ARG A 34 2.50 17.22 14.54
CA ARG A 34 1.30 18.00 14.87
C ARG A 34 0.31 17.25 15.76
N ARG A 35 0.23 15.92 15.61
CA ARG A 35 -0.81 15.09 16.26
C ARG A 35 -0.24 13.96 17.12
N GLY A 36 1.08 13.86 17.21
CA GLY A 36 1.80 12.86 17.98
C GLY A 36 1.69 11.45 17.38
N PHE A 37 2.03 10.46 18.21
CA PHE A 37 2.17 9.05 17.80
C PHE A 37 0.90 8.45 17.18
N LYS A 38 -0.29 8.97 17.52
CA LYS A 38 -1.59 8.47 17.04
C LYS A 38 -1.75 8.60 15.52
N THR A 39 -0.96 9.48 14.89
CA THR A 39 -0.97 9.70 13.43
C THR A 39 -0.77 8.40 12.67
N GLY A 40 0.28 7.64 12.99
CA GLY A 40 0.62 6.40 12.32
C GLY A 40 -0.53 5.38 12.37
N PRO A 41 -0.96 4.91 13.55
CA PRO A 41 -2.04 3.93 13.67
C PRO A 41 -3.33 4.37 12.99
N LEU A 42 -3.74 5.64 13.14
CA LEU A 42 -4.98 6.13 12.55
C LEU A 42 -4.94 6.23 11.02
N VAL A 43 -3.79 6.59 10.44
CA VAL A 43 -3.59 6.58 8.99
C VAL A 43 -3.59 5.14 8.48
N ILE A 44 -2.90 4.23 9.17
CA ILE A 44 -2.85 2.80 8.80
C ILE A 44 -4.22 2.13 8.88
N VAL A 45 -5.11 2.50 9.81
CA VAL A 45 -6.48 1.99 9.82
C VAL A 45 -7.20 2.28 8.49
N GLY A 46 -7.05 3.50 7.96
CA GLY A 46 -7.61 3.86 6.66
C GLY A 46 -7.04 3.03 5.52
N HIS A 47 -5.71 2.86 5.52
CA HIS A 47 -5.02 2.01 4.56
C HIS A 47 -5.49 0.54 4.65
N GLY A 48 -5.59 -0.02 5.86
CA GLY A 48 -6.02 -1.41 6.10
C GLY A 48 -7.47 -1.68 5.67
N ILE A 49 -8.36 -0.68 5.76
CA ILE A 49 -9.72 -0.79 5.18
C ILE A 49 -9.63 -0.97 3.66
N LEU A 50 -8.80 -0.15 3.00
CA LEU A 50 -8.59 -0.24 1.55
C LEU A 50 -7.98 -1.60 1.16
N GLU A 51 -7.01 -2.09 1.93
CA GLU A 51 -6.40 -3.42 1.74
C GLU A 51 -7.43 -4.54 1.84
N THR A 52 -8.29 -4.48 2.86
CA THR A 52 -9.37 -5.47 3.06
C THR A 52 -10.32 -5.49 1.86
N ILE A 53 -10.74 -4.30 1.40
CA ILE A 53 -11.62 -4.17 0.22
C ILE A 53 -10.94 -4.77 -1.01
N MET A 54 -9.65 -4.49 -1.24
CA MET A 54 -8.90 -5.02 -2.37
C MET A 54 -8.85 -6.55 -2.35
N VAL A 55 -8.52 -7.16 -1.21
CA VAL A 55 -8.51 -8.64 -1.07
C VAL A 55 -9.88 -9.23 -1.38
N VAL A 56 -10.96 -8.67 -0.81
CA VAL A 56 -12.32 -9.14 -1.08
C VAL A 56 -12.65 -9.05 -2.56
N LEU A 57 -12.34 -7.94 -3.24
CA LEU A 57 -12.58 -7.78 -4.67
C LEU A 57 -11.80 -8.81 -5.51
N LEU A 58 -10.54 -9.07 -5.16
CA LEU A 58 -9.71 -10.08 -5.84
C LEU A 58 -10.28 -11.49 -5.67
N LEU A 59 -10.80 -11.83 -4.49
CA LEU A 59 -11.45 -13.10 -4.19
C LEU A 59 -12.80 -13.27 -4.91
N LEU A 60 -13.56 -12.17 -5.09
CA LEU A 60 -14.81 -12.16 -5.87
C LEU A 60 -14.58 -12.29 -7.39
N GLY A 61 -13.33 -12.36 -7.84
CA GLY A 61 -12.99 -12.65 -9.22
C GLY A 61 -12.49 -11.46 -10.02
N LEU A 62 -12.22 -10.31 -9.39
CA LEU A 62 -11.50 -9.19 -10.04
C LEU A 62 -10.14 -9.66 -10.60
N SER A 63 -9.54 -10.68 -9.98
CA SER A 63 -8.32 -11.35 -10.46
C SER A 63 -8.44 -11.88 -11.91
N LYS A 64 -9.61 -12.34 -12.36
CA LYS A 64 -9.82 -12.81 -13.74
C LYS A 64 -9.76 -11.68 -14.76
N PHE A 65 -10.19 -10.48 -14.38
CA PHE A 65 -10.07 -9.28 -15.21
C PHE A 65 -8.62 -8.78 -15.24
N LEU A 66 -7.98 -8.73 -14.07
CA LEU A 66 -6.61 -8.19 -13.94
C LEU A 66 -5.53 -9.08 -14.58
N ASN A 67 -5.78 -10.38 -14.72
CA ASN A 67 -4.84 -11.33 -15.33
C ASN A 67 -4.96 -11.40 -16.88
N THR A 68 -5.35 -10.29 -17.51
CA THR A 68 -5.32 -10.15 -18.97
C THR A 68 -3.97 -9.59 -19.40
N PRO A 69 -3.33 -10.13 -20.47
CA PRO A 69 -2.04 -9.64 -20.95
C PRO A 69 -2.02 -8.13 -21.24
N PHE A 70 -3.16 -7.59 -21.66
CA PHE A 70 -3.36 -6.17 -21.88
C PHE A 70 -3.25 -5.34 -20.59
N LEU A 71 -3.95 -5.72 -19.53
CA LEU A 71 -3.91 -5.00 -18.25
C LEU A 71 -2.57 -5.14 -17.56
N ILE A 72 -1.91 -6.30 -17.65
CA ILE A 72 -0.54 -6.49 -17.12
C ILE A 72 0.44 -5.56 -17.86
N LYS A 73 0.36 -5.48 -19.19
CA LYS A 73 1.23 -4.61 -19.99
C LYS A 73 0.99 -3.14 -19.68
N ILE A 74 -0.27 -2.71 -19.60
CA ILE A 74 -0.64 -1.32 -19.30
C ILE A 74 -0.18 -0.93 -17.90
N THR A 75 -0.48 -1.76 -16.90
CA THR A 75 -0.16 -1.45 -15.51
C THR A 75 1.34 -1.51 -15.24
N GLY A 76 2.06 -2.45 -15.87
CA GLY A 76 3.52 -2.49 -15.83
C GLY A 76 4.17 -1.26 -16.48
N THR A 77 3.63 -0.78 -17.61
CA THR A 77 4.17 0.40 -18.31
C THR A 77 3.82 1.71 -17.58
N LEU A 78 2.57 1.88 -17.16
CA LEU A 78 2.17 3.03 -16.35
C LEU A 78 2.94 3.05 -15.02
N GLY A 79 3.07 1.89 -14.39
CA GLY A 79 3.80 1.77 -13.14
C GLY A 79 5.27 2.14 -13.26
N SER A 80 5.96 1.70 -14.32
CA SER A 80 7.36 2.06 -14.55
C SER A 80 7.54 3.56 -14.81
N VAL A 81 6.66 4.18 -15.61
CA VAL A 81 6.69 5.63 -15.86
C VAL A 81 6.49 6.41 -14.57
N ILE A 82 5.50 6.01 -13.77
CA ILE A 82 5.20 6.71 -12.53
C ILE A 82 6.34 6.52 -11.50
N LEU A 83 6.89 5.32 -11.36
CA LEU A 83 8.04 5.05 -10.48
C LEU A 83 9.28 5.83 -10.90
N PHE A 84 9.54 5.91 -12.21
CA PHE A 84 10.63 6.72 -12.75
C PHE A 84 10.43 8.21 -12.42
N TYR A 85 9.21 8.72 -12.61
CA TYR A 85 8.86 10.09 -12.24
C TYR A 85 9.11 10.36 -10.74
N PHE A 86 8.64 9.49 -9.84
CA PHE A 86 8.87 9.65 -8.40
C PHE A 86 10.35 9.56 -8.02
N GLY A 87 11.11 8.65 -8.63
CA GLY A 87 12.56 8.55 -8.46
C GLY A 87 13.26 9.85 -8.83
N VAL A 88 12.91 10.43 -9.97
CA VAL A 88 13.41 11.74 -10.41
C VAL A 88 12.98 12.86 -9.45
N LYS A 89 11.71 12.94 -9.07
CA LYS A 89 11.18 13.93 -8.12
C LYS A 89 11.93 13.91 -6.79
N LEU A 90 12.26 12.73 -6.28
CA LEU A 90 13.01 12.57 -5.03
C LEU A 90 14.43 13.15 -5.15
N LEU A 91 15.08 12.98 -6.30
CA LEU A 91 16.44 13.48 -6.54
C LEU A 91 16.50 15.01 -6.67
N ILE A 92 15.44 15.66 -7.16
CA ILE A 92 15.44 17.10 -7.45
C ILE A 92 14.76 17.93 -6.36
N THR A 93 13.96 17.33 -5.47
CA THR A 93 13.25 18.08 -4.42
C THR A 93 14.16 18.31 -3.22
N THR A 94 14.57 19.55 -2.99
CA THR A 94 15.14 19.99 -1.71
C THR A 94 14.03 20.19 -0.68
N PRO A 95 14.16 19.65 0.55
CA PRO A 95 13.13 19.83 1.57
C PRO A 95 13.16 21.27 2.09
N GLU A 96 12.24 22.12 1.63
CA GLU A 96 11.90 23.36 2.33
C GLU A 96 11.09 22.99 3.58
N ILE A 97 11.76 22.95 4.73
CA ILE A 97 11.11 22.77 6.02
C ILE A 97 10.73 24.15 6.54
N GLU A 98 9.58 24.66 6.11
CA GLU A 98 8.94 25.78 6.81
C GLU A 98 8.33 25.27 8.13
N LEU A 99 9.02 25.54 9.23
CA LEU A 99 8.52 25.33 10.59
C LEU A 99 7.52 26.44 10.97
N SER A 100 6.40 26.56 10.24
CA SER A 100 5.31 27.43 10.62
C SER A 100 4.32 26.70 11.55
N SER A 101 3.96 27.39 12.64
CA SER A 101 3.11 27.03 13.79
C SER A 101 1.95 26.05 13.49
N PRO A 102 1.56 25.15 14.44
CA PRO A 102 0.59 24.10 14.17
C PRO A 102 -0.81 24.68 13.94
N ALA A 103 -1.15 24.95 12.69
CA ALA A 103 -2.55 24.98 12.29
C ALA A 103 -3.15 23.64 12.70
N LYS A 104 -4.25 23.65 13.48
CA LYS A 104 -5.06 22.45 13.78
C LYS A 104 -5.43 21.83 12.44
N SER A 105 -4.68 20.83 12.02
CA SER A 105 -5.00 20.02 10.84
C SER A 105 -6.32 19.32 11.18
N SER A 106 -7.42 19.79 10.59
CA SER A 106 -8.77 19.23 10.79
C SER A 106 -9.00 17.97 9.96
N ARG A 107 -8.00 17.54 9.17
CA ARG A 107 -8.12 16.39 8.28
C ARG A 107 -8.34 15.10 9.07
N ASN A 108 -9.25 14.27 8.58
CA ASN A 108 -9.51 12.95 9.14
C ASN A 108 -8.34 12.00 8.77
N LEU A 109 -7.65 11.45 9.78
CA LEU A 109 -6.43 10.64 9.59
C LEU A 109 -6.69 9.31 8.85
N PRO A 110 -7.74 8.53 9.18
CA PRO A 110 -8.14 7.40 8.35
C PRO A 110 -8.43 7.77 6.89
N LEU A 111 -9.14 8.89 6.66
CA LEU A 111 -9.42 9.33 5.29
C LEU A 111 -8.14 9.71 4.53
N LEU A 112 -7.17 10.32 5.23
CA LEU A 112 -5.83 10.55 4.69
C LEU A 112 -5.15 9.22 4.32
N GLY A 113 -5.27 8.19 5.16
CA GLY A 113 -4.77 6.84 4.83
C GLY A 113 -5.34 6.32 3.52
N ILE A 114 -6.67 6.33 3.36
CA ILE A 114 -7.34 5.86 2.14
C ILE A 114 -6.89 6.67 0.92
N THR A 115 -6.99 8.00 1.01
CA THR A 115 -6.71 8.88 -0.13
C THR A 115 -5.24 8.84 -0.55
N MET A 116 -4.30 8.77 0.39
CA MET A 116 -2.88 8.68 0.08
C MET A 116 -2.48 7.31 -0.45
N SER A 117 -3.12 6.22 0.00
CA SER A 117 -2.92 4.90 -0.57
C SER A 117 -3.46 4.80 -1.99
N LEU A 118 -4.63 5.37 -2.28
CA LEU A 118 -5.17 5.44 -3.63
C LEU A 118 -4.33 6.32 -4.56
N ALA A 119 -3.77 7.41 -4.04
CA ALA A 119 -2.82 8.26 -4.77
C ALA A 119 -1.42 7.61 -4.91
N ASN A 120 -1.17 6.48 -4.24
CA ASN A 120 0.11 5.79 -4.29
C ASN A 120 0.14 4.76 -5.44
N PRO A 121 0.84 5.04 -6.56
CA PRO A 121 0.97 4.11 -7.67
C PRO A 121 1.67 2.79 -7.27
N TYR A 122 2.56 2.85 -6.28
CA TYR A 122 3.26 1.66 -5.78
C TYR A 122 2.27 0.65 -5.21
N TRP A 123 1.24 1.12 -4.50
CA TRP A 123 0.20 0.27 -3.93
C TRP A 123 -0.55 -0.52 -5.00
N THR A 124 -0.97 0.15 -6.08
CA THR A 124 -1.64 -0.50 -7.20
C THR A 124 -0.74 -1.51 -7.92
N ILE A 125 0.50 -1.14 -8.21
CA ILE A 125 1.47 -2.03 -8.88
C ILE A 125 1.77 -3.26 -8.00
N TRP A 126 1.93 -3.06 -6.69
CA TRP A 126 2.22 -4.13 -5.75
C TRP A 126 1.09 -5.18 -5.75
N TRP A 127 -0.17 -4.75 -5.70
CA TRP A 127 -1.31 -5.66 -5.75
C TRP A 127 -1.43 -6.41 -7.07
N LEU A 128 -1.15 -5.74 -8.19
CA LEU A 128 -1.22 -6.35 -9.52
C LEU A 128 -0.10 -7.37 -9.78
N THR A 129 0.98 -7.29 -9.01
CA THR A 129 2.15 -8.15 -9.18
C THR A 129 2.26 -9.13 -8.02
N ILE A 130 2.91 -8.71 -6.95
CA ILE A 130 3.30 -9.56 -5.82
C ILE A 130 2.07 -9.95 -4.98
N GLY A 131 1.22 -8.98 -4.66
CA GLY A 131 0.04 -9.17 -3.81
C GLY A 131 -0.92 -10.23 -4.36
N LEU A 132 -1.25 -10.14 -5.66
CA LEU A 132 -2.08 -11.14 -6.33
C LEU A 132 -1.41 -12.52 -6.35
N GLY A 133 -0.11 -12.60 -6.63
CA GLY A 133 0.61 -13.88 -6.65
C GLY A 133 0.61 -14.60 -5.29
N LEU A 134 0.85 -13.85 -4.21
CA LEU A 134 0.81 -14.37 -2.84
C LEU A 134 -0.62 -14.77 -2.43
N LEU A 135 -1.62 -13.94 -2.75
CA LEU A 135 -3.02 -14.24 -2.47
C LEU A 135 -3.49 -15.52 -3.18
N LEU A 136 -3.16 -15.70 -4.46
CA LEU A 136 -3.50 -16.91 -5.22
C LEU A 136 -2.79 -18.15 -4.66
N THR A 137 -1.56 -17.99 -4.16
CA THR A 137 -0.82 -19.09 -3.52
C THR A 137 -1.47 -19.48 -2.19
N ALA A 138 -1.87 -18.52 -1.38
CA ALA A 138 -2.61 -18.74 -0.14
C ALA A 138 -3.99 -19.38 -0.41
N GLN A 139 -4.70 -18.92 -1.44
CA GLN A 139 -6.01 -19.45 -1.83
C GLN A 139 -5.97 -20.95 -2.16
N LYS A 140 -4.89 -21.45 -2.80
CA LYS A 140 -4.70 -22.89 -3.08
C LYS A 140 -4.60 -23.75 -1.82
N VAL A 141 -4.17 -23.17 -0.70
CA VAL A 141 -4.06 -23.86 0.60
C VAL A 141 -5.39 -23.80 1.36
N GLY A 142 -6.13 -22.70 1.26
CA GLY A 142 -7.49 -22.56 1.80
C GLY A 142 -7.77 -21.19 2.42
N LEU A 143 -9.00 -20.99 2.91
CA LEU A 143 -9.45 -19.70 3.47
C LEU A 143 -8.64 -19.25 4.68
N ILE A 144 -8.23 -20.17 5.56
CA ILE A 144 -7.39 -19.86 6.72
C ILE A 144 -6.02 -19.34 6.27
N ALA A 145 -5.46 -19.88 5.19
CA ALA A 145 -4.19 -19.40 4.65
C ALA A 145 -4.28 -17.97 4.10
N ILE A 146 -5.45 -17.56 3.56
CA ILE A 146 -5.69 -16.18 3.13
C ILE A 146 -5.66 -15.23 4.33
N LEU A 147 -6.20 -15.64 5.48
CA LEU A 147 -6.11 -14.85 6.70
C LEU A 147 -4.65 -14.69 7.17
N PHE A 148 -3.87 -15.77 7.15
CA PHE A 148 -2.45 -15.70 7.51
C PHE A 148 -1.63 -14.86 6.53
N PHE A 149 -1.97 -14.89 5.24
CA PHE A 149 -1.42 -13.97 4.25
C PHE A 149 -1.80 -12.53 4.59
N PHE A 150 -3.07 -12.22 4.84
CA PHE A 150 -3.52 -10.85 5.08
C PHE A 150 -2.98 -10.24 6.39
N LEU A 151 -2.75 -11.07 7.41
CA LEU A 151 -2.20 -10.62 8.69
C LEU A 151 -0.68 -10.42 8.67
N GLY A 152 0.02 -11.07 7.73
CA GLY A 152 1.46 -10.94 7.56
C GLY A 152 1.78 -9.82 6.59
#